data_AF-A0A355EYR4-F1
#
_entry.id   AF-A0A355EYR4-F1
#
_cell.length_a   1.000
_cell.length_b   1.000
_cell.length_c   1.000
_cell.angle_alpha   90.00
_cell.angle_beta   90.00
_cell.angle_gamma   90.00
#
_symmetry.space_group_name_H-M   'P 1'
#
loop_
_entity.id
_entity.type
_entity.pdbx_description
1 polymer ?
#
loop_
_entity_poly.entity_id
_entity_poly.type
_entity_poly.pdbx_seq_one_letter_code
_entity_poly.pdbx_strand_id
1 'polypeptide(L)'
;MAQGKLGEAVADLEAVAGELVTLAIAFDAAQACLDLAQVYLRQARPAEVKRLASQIVAVFRAQRVHREALAAVILFQEAAEQDRVTVELAQKLSSYLRRAQHQPSLRFELDGPDLSGVQRS
;
A
#
# COMPACT_ATOMS: atom_id res chain seq x y z
N MET A 1 12.94 -21.18 36.77
CA MET A 1 13.06 -21.37 35.29
C MET A 1 12.11 -20.40 34.56
N ALA A 2 12.33 -19.09 34.65
CA ALA A 2 11.45 -18.07 34.03
C ALA A 2 12.16 -17.14 33.03
N GLN A 3 13.51 -17.19 32.97
CA GLN A 3 14.30 -16.30 32.11
C GLN A 3 14.27 -16.66 30.61
N GLY A 4 13.96 -17.92 30.24
CA GLY A 4 13.92 -18.33 28.84
C GLY A 4 12.76 -17.73 28.03
N LYS A 5 11.56 -17.64 28.64
CA LYS A 5 10.34 -17.14 27.96
C LYS A 5 10.36 -15.64 27.72
N LEU A 6 11.04 -14.89 28.59
CA LEU A 6 11.18 -13.44 28.44
C LEU A 6 12.13 -13.07 27.30
N GLY A 7 13.22 -13.82 27.12
CA GLY A 7 14.14 -13.60 26.00
C GLY A 7 13.50 -13.87 24.64
N GLU A 8 12.70 -14.94 24.53
CA GLU A 8 11.96 -15.29 23.32
C GLU A 8 10.91 -14.22 22.96
N ALA A 9 10.12 -13.77 23.94
CA ALA A 9 9.12 -12.72 23.71
C ALA A 9 9.73 -11.37 23.28
N VAL A 10 10.92 -11.02 23.79
CA VAL A 10 11.62 -9.79 23.38
C VAL A 10 12.10 -9.90 21.93
N ALA A 11 12.70 -11.03 21.55
CA ALA A 11 13.15 -11.24 20.18
C ALA A 11 11.98 -11.21 19.17
N ASP A 12 10.84 -11.80 19.53
CA ASP A 12 9.63 -11.74 18.71
C ASP A 12 9.10 -10.30 18.57
N LEU A 13 9.08 -9.53 19.67
CA LEU A 13 8.67 -8.12 19.63
C LEU A 13 9.61 -7.27 18.78
N GLU A 14 10.92 -7.47 18.87
CA GLU A 14 11.91 -6.75 18.07
C GLU A 14 11.76 -7.07 16.58
N ALA A 15 11.52 -8.34 16.23
CA ALA A 15 11.24 -8.74 14.86
C ALA A 15 9.98 -8.05 14.33
N VAL A 16 8.89 -8.08 15.10
CA VAL A 16 7.63 -7.40 14.74
C VAL A 16 7.82 -5.89 14.61
N ALA A 17 8.57 -5.25 15.52
CA ALA A 17 8.86 -3.82 15.46
C ALA A 17 9.68 -3.44 14.22
N GLY A 18 10.69 -4.24 13.87
CA GLY A 18 11.48 -4.05 12.65
C GLY A 18 10.64 -4.18 11.37
N GLU A 19 9.73 -5.16 11.33
CA GLU A 19 8.77 -5.32 10.23
C GLU A 19 7.83 -4.12 10.14
N LEU A 20 7.28 -3.64 11.26
CA LEU A 20 6.40 -2.46 11.29
C LEU A 20 7.09 -1.19 10.78
N VAL A 21 8.34 -0.96 11.17
CA VAL A 21 9.13 0.19 10.68
C VAL A 21 9.35 0.08 9.17
N THR A 22 9.73 -1.11 8.70
CA THR A 22 9.91 -1.35 7.27
C THR A 22 8.62 -1.05 6.52
N LEU A 23 7.49 -1.62 6.95
CA LEU A 23 6.18 -1.37 6.36
C LEU A 23 5.82 0.12 6.32
N ALA A 24 6.06 0.87 7.41
CA ALA A 24 5.83 2.31 7.42
C ALA A 24 6.60 3.04 6.30
N ILE A 25 7.87 2.67 6.09
CA ILE A 25 8.67 3.21 4.98
C ILE A 25 8.09 2.82 3.62
N ALA A 26 7.59 1.59 3.43
CA ALA A 26 6.88 1.21 2.20
C ALA A 26 5.66 2.10 1.95
N PHE A 27 4.79 2.28 2.96
CA PHE A 27 3.59 3.09 2.84
C PHE A 27 3.92 4.55 2.54
N ASP A 28 4.90 5.14 3.22
CA ASP A 28 5.34 6.52 2.96
C ASP A 28 5.90 6.68 1.54
N ALA A 29 6.71 5.72 1.07
CA ALA A 29 7.24 5.72 -0.28
C ALA A 29 6.13 5.60 -1.34
N ALA A 30 5.14 4.74 -1.11
CA ALA A 30 3.98 4.62 -1.99
C ALA A 30 3.16 5.90 -2.03
N GLN A 31 2.97 6.54 -0.88
CA GLN A 31 2.27 7.81 -0.76
C GLN A 31 2.93 8.90 -1.61
N ALA A 32 4.25 9.06 -1.48
CA ALA A 32 5.02 10.02 -2.28
C ALA A 32 4.94 9.71 -3.79
N CYS A 33 4.98 8.43 -4.17
CA CYS A 33 4.82 8.02 -5.57
C CYS A 33 3.41 8.33 -6.11
N LEU A 34 2.35 8.18 -5.31
CA LEU A 34 0.99 8.50 -5.73
C LEU A 34 0.74 10.01 -5.84
N ASP A 35 1.37 10.81 -4.99
CA ASP A 35 1.35 12.27 -5.13
C ASP A 35 2.03 12.70 -6.43
N LEU A 36 3.17 12.10 -6.79
CA LEU A 36 3.82 12.31 -8.09
C LEU A 36 2.99 11.81 -9.27
N ALA A 37 2.34 10.65 -9.15
CA ALA A 37 1.47 10.11 -10.20
C ALA A 37 0.32 11.08 -10.52
N GLN A 38 -0.30 11.68 -9.51
CA GLN A 38 -1.33 12.71 -9.70
C GLN A 38 -0.81 13.96 -10.43
N VAL A 39 0.45 14.34 -10.21
CA VAL A 39 1.09 15.44 -10.94
C VAL A 39 1.32 15.05 -12.40
N TYR A 40 1.85 13.85 -12.66
CA TYR A 40 2.12 13.38 -14.02
C TYR A 40 0.84 13.17 -14.85
N LEU A 41 -0.25 12.73 -14.23
CA LEU A 41 -1.55 12.59 -14.88
C LEU A 41 -2.08 13.95 -15.37
N ARG A 42 -1.96 15.00 -14.55
CA ARG A 42 -2.33 16.38 -14.95
C ARG A 42 -1.46 16.94 -16.07
N GLN A 43 -0.24 16.43 -16.21
CA GLN A 43 0.70 16.80 -17.27
C GLN A 43 0.64 15.87 -18.50
N ALA A 44 -0.33 14.95 -18.57
CA ALA A 44 -0.45 13.96 -19.64
C ALA A 44 0.83 13.14 -19.88
N ARG A 45 1.49 12.70 -18.79
CA ARG A 45 2.73 11.88 -18.80
C ARG A 45 2.47 10.43 -18.35
N PRO A 46 1.77 9.59 -19.14
CA PRO A 46 1.37 8.25 -18.72
C PRO A 46 2.57 7.30 -18.51
N ALA A 47 3.67 7.47 -19.25
CA ALA A 47 4.88 6.65 -19.09
C ALA A 47 5.50 6.76 -17.69
N GLU A 48 5.51 7.95 -17.10
CA GLU A 48 6.00 8.14 -15.73
C GLU A 48 5.08 7.50 -14.69
N VAL A 49 3.77 7.50 -14.94
CA VAL A 49 2.78 6.85 -14.07
C VAL A 49 2.97 5.33 -14.07
N LYS A 50 3.18 4.71 -15.24
CA LYS A 50 3.49 3.27 -15.39
C LYS A 50 4.78 2.90 -14.64
N ARG A 51 5.82 3.75 -14.75
CA ARG A 51 7.08 3.58 -14.04
C ARG A 51 6.89 3.64 -12.52
N LEU A 52 6.17 4.64 -12.02
CA LEU A 52 5.86 4.76 -10.59
C LEU A 52 5.06 3.57 -10.08
N ALA A 53 4.01 3.15 -10.78
CA ALA A 53 3.21 1.99 -10.38
C ALA A 53 4.07 0.72 -10.24
N SER A 54 4.96 0.48 -11.20
CA SER A 54 5.91 -0.64 -11.14
C SER A 54 6.89 -0.56 -9.97
N GLN A 55 7.36 0.66 -9.64
CA GLN A 55 8.23 0.89 -8.48
C GLN A 55 7.51 0.57 -7.16
N ILE A 56 6.26 1.02 -6.99
CA ILE A 56 5.48 0.74 -5.78
C ILE A 56 5.25 -0.76 -5.60
N VAL A 57 4.91 -1.49 -6.68
CA VAL A 57 4.75 -2.96 -6.63
C VAL A 57 6.05 -3.64 -6.18
N ALA A 58 7.20 -3.22 -6.72
CA ALA A 58 8.49 -3.80 -6.36
C ALA A 58 8.82 -3.56 -4.87
N VAL A 59 8.58 -2.34 -4.36
CA VAL A 59 8.78 -2.00 -2.95
C VAL A 59 7.88 -2.84 -2.05
N PHE A 60 6.58 -2.95 -2.38
CA PHE A 60 5.62 -3.70 -1.56
C PHE A 60 5.94 -5.20 -1.52
N ARG A 61 6.39 -5.78 -2.64
CA ARG A 61 6.86 -7.17 -2.68
C ARG A 61 8.11 -7.38 -1.83
N ALA A 62 9.11 -6.51 -1.97
CA ALA A 62 10.37 -6.62 -1.25
C ALA A 62 10.18 -6.52 0.27
N GLN A 63 9.24 -5.67 0.71
CA GLN A 63 8.95 -5.43 2.11
C GLN A 63 7.84 -6.32 2.68
N ARG A 64 7.36 -7.31 1.92
CA ARG A 64 6.29 -8.24 2.33
C ARG A 64 5.06 -7.53 2.88
N VAL A 65 4.69 -6.41 2.25
CA VAL A 65 3.45 -5.70 2.58
C VAL A 65 2.27 -6.66 2.43
N HIS A 66 1.27 -6.50 3.31
CA HIS A 66 0.11 -7.38 3.34
C HIS A 66 -0.58 -7.49 1.97
N ARG A 67 -1.18 -8.65 1.74
CA ARG A 67 -1.64 -9.11 0.42
C ARG A 67 -2.63 -8.14 -0.23
N GLU A 68 -3.52 -7.56 0.55
CA GLU A 68 -4.57 -6.65 0.11
C GLU A 68 -3.98 -5.34 -0.44
N ALA A 69 -3.00 -4.76 0.24
CA ALA A 69 -2.32 -3.56 -0.25
C ALA A 69 -1.48 -3.85 -1.50
N LEU A 70 -0.79 -4.99 -1.56
CA LEU A 70 -0.11 -5.41 -2.78
C LEU A 70 -1.08 -5.61 -3.95
N ALA A 71 -2.23 -6.23 -3.71
CA ALA A 71 -3.26 -6.42 -4.74
C ALA A 71 -3.80 -5.07 -5.25
N ALA A 72 -4.05 -4.10 -4.37
CA ALA A 72 -4.51 -2.77 -4.75
C ALA A 72 -3.52 -2.05 -5.67
N VAL A 73 -2.23 -2.10 -5.35
CA VAL A 73 -1.18 -1.48 -6.19
C VAL A 73 -1.03 -2.22 -7.52
N ILE A 74 -1.19 -3.54 -7.56
CA ILE A 74 -1.21 -4.32 -8.81
C ILE A 74 -2.38 -3.90 -9.70
N LEU A 75 -3.59 -3.76 -9.15
CA LEU A 75 -4.76 -3.28 -9.90
C LEU A 75 -4.53 -1.88 -10.49
N PHE A 76 -3.88 -0.99 -9.72
CA PHE A 76 -3.48 0.32 -10.21
C PHE A 76 -2.44 0.25 -11.33
N GLN A 77 -1.45 -0.64 -11.21
CA GLN A 77 -0.46 -0.89 -12.27
C GLN A 77 -1.15 -1.39 -13.55
N GLU A 78 -2.06 -2.35 -13.45
CA GLU A 78 -2.81 -2.86 -14.60
C GLU A 78 -3.65 -1.76 -15.27
N ALA A 79 -4.31 -0.92 -14.49
CA ALA A 79 -5.01 0.25 -15.00
C ALA A 79 -4.06 1.24 -15.67
N ALA A 80 -2.84 1.42 -15.14
CA ALA A 80 -1.83 2.30 -15.70
C ALA A 80 -1.39 1.78 -17.07
N GLU A 81 -1.09 0.48 -17.17
CA GLU A 81 -0.69 -0.18 -18.42
C GLU A 81 -1.77 -0.08 -19.50
N GLN A 82 -3.05 -0.12 -19.12
CA GLN A 82 -4.19 0.06 -20.02
C GLN A 82 -4.51 1.54 -20.32
N ASP A 83 -3.71 2.48 -19.84
CA ASP A 83 -3.93 3.94 -19.94
C ASP A 83 -5.31 4.38 -19.40
N ARG A 84 -5.81 3.66 -18.38
CA ARG A 84 -7.10 3.91 -17.70
C ARG A 84 -6.96 4.60 -16.35
N VAL A 85 -5.74 4.90 -15.91
CA VAL A 85 -5.54 5.61 -14.64
C VAL A 85 -5.99 7.06 -14.78
N THR A 86 -6.82 7.49 -13.82
CA THR A 86 -7.21 8.88 -13.64
C THR A 86 -6.67 9.44 -12.34
N VAL A 87 -6.73 10.76 -12.18
CA VAL A 87 -6.33 11.43 -10.93
C VAL A 87 -7.19 10.93 -9.76
N GLU A 88 -8.48 10.71 -9.99
CA GLU A 88 -9.43 10.20 -9.00
C GLU A 88 -9.05 8.78 -8.55
N LEU A 89 -8.63 7.91 -9.48
CA LEU A 89 -8.17 6.56 -9.13
C LEU A 89 -6.90 6.60 -8.29
N ALA A 90 -5.94 7.48 -8.63
CA ALA A 90 -4.73 7.67 -7.84
C ALA A 90 -5.05 8.21 -6.42
N GLN A 91 -6.04 9.10 -6.29
CA GLN A 91 -6.53 9.58 -5.00
C GLN A 91 -7.21 8.49 -4.19
N LYS A 92 -8.07 7.68 -4.81
CA LYS A 92 -8.71 6.52 -4.15
C LYS A 92 -7.67 5.55 -3.60
N LEU A 93 -6.66 5.20 -4.39
CA LEU A 93 -5.58 4.32 -3.93
C LEU A 93 -4.78 4.95 -2.77
N SER A 94 -4.48 6.25 -2.87
CA SER A 94 -3.80 7.01 -1.82
C SER A 94 -4.56 6.99 -0.49
N SER A 95 -5.87 7.24 -0.51
CA SER A 95 -6.73 7.14 0.67
C SER A 95 -6.83 5.73 1.22
N TYR A 96 -6.92 4.74 0.33
CA TYR A 96 -6.93 3.33 0.73
C TYR A 96 -5.64 2.90 1.42
N LEU A 97 -4.46 3.22 0.86
CA LEU A 97 -3.17 2.81 1.43
C LEU A 97 -2.93 3.41 2.83
N ARG A 98 -3.34 4.67 3.07
CA ARG A 98 -3.30 5.27 4.42
C ARG A 98 -4.12 4.49 5.44
N ARG A 99 -5.26 3.93 5.05
CA ARG A 99 -6.11 3.12 5.93
C ARG A 99 -5.55 1.71 6.08
N ALA A 100 -5.10 1.12 4.98
CA ALA A 100 -4.52 -0.21 4.91
C ALA A 100 -3.28 -0.35 5.84
N GLN A 101 -2.48 0.71 5.99
CA GLN A 101 -1.36 0.77 6.93
C GLN A 101 -1.75 0.40 8.37
N HIS A 102 -2.97 0.73 8.79
CA HIS A 102 -3.49 0.43 10.13
C HIS A 102 -4.55 -0.67 10.14
N GLN A 103 -5.00 -1.14 8.96
CA GLN A 103 -6.05 -2.14 8.78
C GLN A 103 -5.67 -3.11 7.65
N PRO A 104 -4.83 -4.14 7.94
CA PRO A 104 -4.29 -5.04 6.93
C PRO A 104 -5.36 -5.78 6.11
N SER A 105 -6.52 -6.02 6.70
CA SER A 105 -7.65 -6.76 6.09
C SER A 105 -8.53 -5.90 5.16
N LEU A 106 -8.25 -4.59 5.04
CA LEU A 106 -9.06 -3.67 4.23
C LEU A 106 -8.92 -4.01 2.74
N ARG A 107 -10.05 -4.12 2.03
CA ARG A 107 -10.06 -4.41 0.59
C ARG A 107 -10.15 -3.15 -0.26
N PHE A 108 -9.46 -3.16 -1.40
CA PHE A 108 -9.52 -2.09 -2.39
C PHE A 108 -10.57 -2.42 -3.46
N GLU A 109 -11.39 -1.43 -3.82
CA GLU A 109 -12.46 -1.55 -4.81
C GLU A 109 -12.31 -0.48 -5.90
N LEU A 110 -12.35 -0.90 -7.18
CA LEU A 110 -12.21 0.00 -8.33
C LEU A 110 -13.49 0.80 -8.61
N ASP A 111 -14.68 0.21 -8.37
CA ASP A 111 -15.99 0.74 -8.80
C ASP A 111 -16.95 1.16 -7.66
N GLY A 112 -16.58 1.02 -6.38
CA GLY A 112 -17.48 1.25 -5.23
C GLY A 112 -17.26 2.57 -4.48
N PRO A 113 -18.29 3.20 -3.89
CA PRO A 113 -18.11 4.13 -2.77
C PRO A 113 -17.58 3.33 -1.57
N ASP A 114 -16.61 3.91 -0.89
CA ASP A 114 -15.94 3.38 0.29
C ASP A 114 -16.92 2.91 1.38
N LEU A 115 -17.26 1.61 1.37
CA LEU A 115 -18.17 0.98 2.35
C LEU A 115 -17.56 -0.27 2.98
N SER A 116 -16.27 -0.24 3.31
CA SER A 116 -15.65 -1.23 4.22
C SER A 116 -15.45 -0.64 5.63
N GLY A 117 -16.53 -0.08 6.17
CA GLY A 117 -16.65 0.43 7.55
C GLY A 117 -17.74 -0.25 8.38
N VAL A 118 -18.28 -1.39 7.94
CA VAL A 118 -19.28 -2.15 8.70
C VAL A 118 -18.95 -3.64 8.66
N GLN A 119 -18.23 -4.09 9.69
CA GLN A 119 -18.54 -5.40 10.27
C GLN A 119 -19.03 -5.12 11.70
N ARG A 120 -20.36 -5.14 11.84
CA ARG A 120 -21.07 -5.19 13.12
C ARG A 120 -20.94 -6.59 13.71
N SER A 121 -21.01 -6.61 15.05
CA SER A 121 -21.43 -7.69 15.98
C SER A 121 -20.30 -8.45 16.63
#